data_AF-A0A4Y2IYP1-F1
#
_entry.id   AF-A0A4Y2IYP1-F1
#
_cell.length_a   1.000
_cell.length_b   1.000
_cell.length_c   1.000
_cell.angle_alpha   90.00
_cell.angle_beta   90.00
_cell.angle_gamma   90.00
#
_symmetry.space_group_name_H-M   'P 1'
#
loop_
_entity.id
_entity.type
_entity.pdbx_description
1 polymer ?
#
loop_
_entity_poly.entity_id
_entity_poly.type
_entity_poly.pdbx_seq_one_letter_code
_entity_poly.pdbx_strand_id
1 'polypeptide(L)'
;MAAIKTIFNFLSNTEILNRCLGAYTQNTNESLNYVFRQICTKISGSCRKNAEIAAYESVVQFNEGRLGRLNIMKELKLCISNNAINFHNKADMRRIKQGDRRAKQNTIE
;
A
#
# COMPACT_ATOMS: atom_id res chain seq x y z
N MET A 1 20.30 19.00 22.33
CA MET A 1 19.88 18.09 23.42
C MET A 1 18.40 18.24 23.78
N ALA A 2 17.89 19.46 24.00
CA ALA A 2 16.49 19.69 24.38
C ALA A 2 15.47 19.11 23.39
N ALA A 3 15.66 19.32 22.08
CA ALA A 3 14.77 18.78 21.04
C ALA A 3 14.67 17.24 21.07
N ILE A 4 15.81 16.55 21.26
CA ILE A 4 15.86 15.09 21.38
C ILE A 4 15.11 14.63 22.63
N LYS A 5 15.29 15.33 23.76
CA LYS A 5 14.61 15.01 25.02
C LYS A 5 13.09 15.16 24.90
N THR A 6 12.62 16.19 24.20
CA THR A 6 11.18 16.39 23.96
C THR A 6 10.61 15.27 23.09
N ILE A 7 11.30 14.90 22.01
CA ILE A 7 10.88 13.78 21.15
C ILE A 7 10.88 12.46 21.92
N PHE A 8 11.93 12.20 22.69
CA PHE A 8 12.03 10.99 23.52
C PHE A 8 10.86 10.91 24.51
N ASN A 9 10.61 11.97 25.27
CA ASN A 9 9.50 11.99 26.23
C ASN A 9 8.13 11.82 25.55
N PHE A 10 7.94 12.42 24.37
CA PHE A 10 6.73 12.23 23.59
C PHE A 10 6.57 10.77 23.14
N LEU A 11 7.60 10.16 22.57
CA LEU A 11 7.58 8.77 22.11
C LEU A 11 7.52 7.74 23.26
N SER A 12 8.02 8.10 24.44
CA SER A 12 7.94 7.28 25.66
C SER A 12 6.62 7.46 26.42
N ASN A 13 5.69 8.27 25.91
CA ASN A 13 4.35 8.38 26.50
C ASN A 13 3.63 7.04 26.41
N THR A 14 3.18 6.52 27.55
CA THR A 14 2.51 5.23 27.68
C THR A 14 1.22 5.11 26.88
N GLU A 15 0.48 6.20 26.67
CA GLU A 15 -0.70 6.24 25.80
C GLU A 15 -0.31 5.98 24.33
N ILE A 16 0.78 6.60 23.87
CA ILE A 16 1.30 6.40 22.51
C ILE A 16 1.87 4.98 22.36
N LEU A 17 2.61 4.50 23.35
CA LEU A 17 3.16 3.14 23.36
C LEU A 17 2.05 2.08 23.39
N ASN A 18 0.98 2.29 24.16
CA ASN A 18 -0.16 1.37 24.22
C ASN A 18 -0.85 1.23 22.85
N ARG A 19 -0.88 2.29 22.03
CA ARG A 19 -1.36 2.21 20.65
C ARG A 19 -0.47 1.34 19.75
N CYS A 20 0.81 1.19 20.10
CA CYS A 20 1.74 0.30 19.42
C CYS A 20 1.68 -1.15 19.92
N LEU A 21 1.25 -1.40 21.16
CA LEU A 21 1.23 -2.73 21.78
C LEU A 21 0.18 -3.68 21.19
N GLY A 22 -0.94 -3.19 20.67
CA GLY A 22 -2.00 -4.05 20.12
C GLY A 22 -1.66 -4.74 18.79
N ALA A 23 -0.38 -4.78 18.40
CA ALA A 23 0.08 -5.20 17.06
C ALA A 23 -0.62 -4.48 15.89
N TYR A 24 -1.37 -3.41 16.17
CA TYR A 24 -1.88 -2.44 15.20
C TYR A 24 -0.77 -1.60 14.58
N THR A 25 0.49 -1.77 15.04
CA THR A 25 1.65 -1.36 14.27
C THR A 25 1.47 -1.90 12.86
N GLN A 26 1.39 -0.98 11.91
CA GLN A 26 1.19 -1.23 10.49
C GLN A 26 2.20 -2.27 9.97
N ASN A 27 1.93 -3.56 10.13
CA ASN A 27 2.70 -4.62 9.50
C ASN A 27 2.21 -4.76 8.05
N THR A 28 2.72 -3.84 7.21
CA THR A 28 3.52 -4.11 6.01
C THR A 28 3.10 -5.21 5.03
N ASN A 29 1.81 -5.39 4.76
CA ASN A 29 1.41 -6.24 3.64
C ASN A 29 1.04 -5.46 2.38
N GLU A 30 0.64 -4.19 2.53
CA GLU A 30 0.30 -3.28 1.44
C GLU A 30 0.55 -1.82 1.82
N SER A 31 1.71 -1.47 2.37
CA SER A 31 2.00 -0.04 2.51
C SER A 31 2.01 0.61 1.12
N LEU A 32 1.59 1.87 1.01
CA LEU A 32 1.70 2.63 -0.24
C LEU A 32 3.13 2.54 -0.81
N ASN A 33 4.13 2.56 0.07
CA ASN A 33 5.53 2.39 -0.28
C ASN A 33 5.86 1.01 -0.88
N TYR A 34 5.19 -0.05 -0.43
CA TYR A 34 5.32 -1.37 -1.02
C TYR A 34 4.68 -1.43 -2.41
N VAL A 35 3.46 -0.90 -2.56
CA VAL A 35 2.76 -0.81 -3.86
C VAL A 35 3.61 -0.01 -4.85
N PHE A 36 4.11 1.16 -4.43
CA PHE A 36 5.01 1.99 -5.22
C PHE A 36 6.24 1.25 -5.69
N ARG A 37 6.89 0.49 -4.81
CA ARG A 37 8.08 -0.29 -5.19
C ARG A 37 7.79 -1.45 -6.12
N GLN A 38 6.57 -1.99 -6.11
CA GLN A 38 6.16 -3.01 -7.09
C GLN A 38 5.98 -2.42 -8.49
N ILE A 39 5.63 -1.13 -8.60
CA ILE A 39 5.42 -0.45 -9.88
C ILE A 39 6.72 0.19 -10.37
N CYS A 40 7.40 0.93 -9.50
CA CYS A 40 8.67 1.60 -9.74
C CYS A 40 9.77 0.92 -8.94
N THR A 41 10.53 0.04 -9.59
CA THR A 41 11.66 -0.63 -8.95
C THR A 41 12.82 0.36 -8.79
N LYS A 42 13.47 0.33 -7.62
CA LYS A 42 14.64 1.19 -7.29
C LYS A 42 15.82 1.08 -8.26
N ILE A 43 15.89 -0.01 -9.02
CA ILE A 43 16.97 -0.31 -9.96
C ILE A 43 16.71 0.36 -11.32
N SER A 44 15.45 0.70 -11.61
CA SER A 44 15.15 1.52 -12.78
C SER A 44 15.66 2.93 -12.49
N GLY A 45 16.68 3.38 -13.24
CA GLY A 45 17.05 4.79 -13.36
C GLY A 45 15.91 5.55 -14.02
N SER A 46 14.76 5.59 -13.37
CA SER A 46 13.52 6.08 -13.89
C SER A 46 13.57 7.60 -13.87
N CYS A 47 13.40 8.21 -15.04
CA CYS A 47 13.22 9.65 -15.16
C CYS A 47 12.10 10.10 -14.22
N ARG A 48 12.21 11.32 -13.63
CA ARG A 48 11.24 11.90 -12.67
C ARG A 48 9.78 11.63 -13.04
N LYS A 49 9.45 11.77 -14.33
CA LYS A 49 8.10 11.55 -14.89
C LYS A 49 7.57 10.13 -14.68
N ASN A 50 8.42 9.11 -14.80
CA ASN A 50 8.00 7.72 -14.58
C ASN A 50 7.72 7.44 -13.10
N ALA A 51 8.55 7.98 -12.20
CA ALA A 51 8.32 7.88 -10.77
C ALA A 51 7.02 8.59 -10.36
N GLU A 52 6.73 9.75 -10.97
CA GLU A 52 5.49 10.50 -10.75
C GLU A 52 4.25 9.72 -11.21
N ILE A 53 4.26 9.15 -12.42
CA ILE A 53 3.18 8.29 -12.90
C ILE A 53 3.00 7.07 -12.00
N ALA A 54 4.10 6.42 -11.61
CA ALA A 54 4.06 5.29 -10.70
C ALA A 54 3.48 5.66 -9.33
N ALA A 55 3.74 6.87 -8.82
CA ALA A 55 3.15 7.35 -7.57
C ALA A 55 1.62 7.48 -7.69
N TYR A 56 1.11 8.13 -8.74
CA TYR A 56 -0.33 8.24 -8.98
C TYR A 56 -1.01 6.87 -9.12
N GLU A 57 -0.43 5.98 -9.92
CA GLU A 57 -0.92 4.62 -10.09
C GLU A 57 -0.91 3.83 -8.76
N SER A 58 0.11 4.04 -7.92
CA SER A 58 0.21 3.37 -6.63
C SER A 58 -0.87 3.81 -5.66
N VAL A 59 -1.22 5.10 -5.68
CA VAL A 59 -2.32 5.64 -4.86
C VAL A 59 -3.65 5.01 -5.27
N VAL A 60 -3.91 4.94 -6.57
CA VAL A 60 -5.12 4.29 -7.11
C VAL A 60 -5.14 2.82 -6.71
N GLN A 61 -4.05 2.08 -6.93
CA GLN A 61 -3.99 0.67 -6.58
C GLN A 61 -4.09 0.40 -5.07
N PHE A 62 -3.58 1.30 -4.24
CA PHE A 62 -3.67 1.19 -2.78
C PHE A 62 -5.11 1.41 -2.29
N ASN A 63 -5.80 2.42 -2.81
CA ASN A 63 -7.15 2.78 -2.36
C ASN A 63 -8.26 1.92 -3.00
N GLU A 64 -8.16 1.67 -4.31
CA GLU A 64 -9.22 1.03 -5.11
C GLU A 64 -8.85 -0.39 -5.56
N GLY A 65 -7.66 -0.87 -5.22
CA GLY A 65 -7.14 -2.13 -5.74
C GLY A 65 -6.80 -2.05 -7.23
N ARG A 66 -6.55 -3.20 -7.84
CA ARG A 66 -6.22 -3.32 -9.27
C ARG A 66 -7.39 -2.97 -10.18
N LEU A 67 -8.63 -2.97 -9.69
CA LEU A 67 -9.77 -2.49 -10.45
C LEU A 67 -9.74 -0.99 -10.71
N GLY A 68 -9.18 -0.18 -9.80
CA GLY A 68 -9.03 1.26 -10.03
C GLY A 68 -8.24 1.60 -11.30
N ARG A 69 -7.27 0.73 -11.68
CA ARG A 69 -6.53 0.84 -12.95
C ARG A 69 -7.44 0.82 -14.17
N LEU A 70 -8.58 0.13 -14.12
CA LEU A 70 -9.53 0.10 -15.22
C LEU A 70 -10.12 1.49 -15.51
N ASN A 71 -10.28 2.34 -14.50
CA ASN A 71 -10.74 3.71 -14.67
C ASN A 71 -9.67 4.53 -15.41
N ILE A 72 -8.40 4.40 -15.04
CA ILE A 72 -7.27 5.04 -15.74
C ILE A 72 -7.23 4.58 -17.20
N MET A 73 -7.38 3.28 -17.45
CA MET A 73 -7.41 2.73 -18.82
C MET A 73 -8.57 3.29 -19.65
N LYS A 74 -9.75 3.49 -19.05
CA LYS A 74 -10.90 4.12 -19.72
C LYS A 74 -10.63 5.58 -20.08
N GLU A 75 -10.05 6.35 -19.16
CA GLU A 75 -9.67 7.76 -19.41
C GLU A 75 -8.62 7.87 -20.53
N LEU A 76 -7.70 6.91 -20.60
CA LEU A 76 -6.73 6.78 -21.69
C LEU A 76 -7.33 6.22 -22.99
N LYS A 77 -8.66 5.99 -23.03
CA LYS A 77 -9.40 5.44 -24.18
C LYS A 77 -8.89 4.08 -24.66
N LEU A 78 -8.38 3.27 -23.73
CA LEU A 78 -7.93 1.91 -24.01
C LEU A 78 -9.12 0.95 -24.04
N CYS A 79 -9.10 -0.01 -24.96
CA CYS A 79 -10.09 -1.08 -24.98
C CYS A 79 -9.81 -2.08 -23.84
N ILE A 80 -10.81 -2.33 -23.00
CA ILE A 80 -10.72 -3.25 -21.86
C ILE A 80 -11.57 -4.46 -22.17
N SER A 81 -10.94 -5.63 -22.29
CA SER A 81 -11.66 -6.89 -22.48
C SER A 81 -12.27 -7.38 -21.17
N ASN A 82 -13.37 -8.14 -21.25
CA ASN A 82 -13.95 -8.81 -20.08
C ASN A 82 -12.93 -9.74 -19.37
N ASN A 83 -11.99 -10.32 -20.13
CA ASN A 83 -10.92 -11.12 -19.57
C ASN A 83 -9.99 -10.29 -18.66
N ALA A 84 -9.65 -9.07 -19.05
CA ALA A 84 -8.87 -8.16 -18.22
C ALA A 84 -9.62 -7.82 -16.93
N ILE A 85 -10.91 -7.45 -17.03
CA ILE A 85 -11.75 -7.15 -15.86
C ILE A 85 -11.78 -8.33 -14.88
N ASN A 86 -12.04 -9.54 -15.39
CA ASN A 86 -12.08 -10.76 -14.60
C ASN A 86 -10.73 -11.09 -13.95
N PHE A 87 -9.62 -10.85 -14.66
CA PHE A 87 -8.28 -11.05 -14.13
C PHE A 87 -7.98 -10.08 -12.97
N HIS A 88 -8.30 -8.79 -13.13
CA HIS A 88 -8.10 -7.78 -12.09
C HIS A 88 -8.96 -8.08 -10.86
N ASN A 89 -10.24 -8.41 -11.04
CA ASN A 89 -11.13 -8.90 -9.97
C ASN A 89 -10.53 -10.07 -9.20
N LYS A 90 -10.08 -11.12 -9.89
CA LYS A 90 -9.46 -12.31 -9.26
C LYS A 90 -8.15 -11.96 -8.53
N ALA A 91 -7.38 -11.01 -9.04
CA ALA A 91 -6.17 -10.55 -8.38
C ALA A 91 -6.48 -9.80 -7.07
N ASP A 92 -7.48 -8.92 -7.06
CA ASP A 92 -7.91 -8.21 -5.85
C ASP A 92 -8.54 -9.14 -4.81
N MET A 93 -9.35 -10.12 -5.22
CA MET A 93 -9.87 -11.12 -4.28
C MET A 93 -8.75 -11.91 -3.59
N ARG A 94 -7.71 -12.32 -4.34
CA ARG A 94 -6.54 -13.01 -3.77
C ARG A 94 -5.76 -12.12 -2.81
N ARG A 95 -5.60 -10.85 -3.17
CA ARG A 95 -4.93 -9.81 -2.38
C ARG A 95 -5.62 -9.63 -1.02
N ILE A 96 -6.94 -9.44 -1.02
CA ILE A 96 -7.76 -9.31 0.20
C ILE A 96 -7.65 -10.59 1.05
N LYS A 97 -7.87 -11.78 0.46
CA LYS A 97 -7.77 -13.06 1.18
C LYS A 97 -6.39 -13.26 1.85
N GLN A 98 -5.33 -12.83 1.17
CA GLN A 98 -3.98 -12.89 1.71
C GLN A 98 -3.77 -11.89 2.85
N GLY A 99 -4.35 -10.70 2.74
CA GLY A 99 -4.39 -9.69 3.80
C GLY A 99 -5.08 -10.23 5.05
N ASP A 100 -6.29 -10.77 4.91
CA ASP A 100 -7.06 -11.36 6.01
C ASP A 100 -6.31 -12.51 6.68
N ARG A 101 -5.65 -13.38 5.89
CA ARG A 101 -4.86 -14.49 6.43
C ARG A 101 -3.71 -14.00 7.30
N ARG A 102 -3.00 -12.97 6.85
CA ARG A 102 -1.87 -12.39 7.59
C ARG A 102 -2.34 -11.64 8.83
N ALA A 103 -3.45 -10.91 8.73
CA ALA A 103 -4.06 -10.24 9.88
C ALA A 103 -4.39 -11.28 10.97
N LYS A 104 -5.07 -12.37 10.62
CA LYS A 104 -5.38 -13.46 11.57
C LYS A 104 -4.13 -14.09 12.19
N GLN A 105 -3.07 -14.34 11.41
CA GLN A 105 -1.81 -14.88 11.94
C GLN A 105 -1.14 -13.95 12.95
N ASN A 106 -1.30 -12.62 12.78
CA ASN A 106 -0.72 -11.63 13.67
C ASN A 106 -1.57 -11.38 14.94
N THR A 107 -2.80 -11.92 15.02
CA THR A 107 -3.71 -11.77 16.16
C THR A 107 -3.71 -12.98 17.11
N ILE A 108 -2.80 -13.95 16.91
CA ILE A 108 -2.69 -15.11 17.79
C ILE A 108 -1.70 -14.78 18.91
N GLU A 109 -2.24 -14.48 20.10
CA GLU A 109 -1.66 -14.84 21.40
C GLU A 109 -1.99 -16.31 21.73
#